data_AF-W2TLZ7-F1
#
_entry.id   AF-W2TLZ7-F1
#
_cell.length_a   1.000
_cell.length_b   1.000
_cell.length_c   1.000
_cell.angle_alpha   90.00
_cell.angle_beta   90.00
_cell.angle_gamma   90.00
#
_symmetry.space_group_name_H-M   'P 1'
#
loop_
_entity.id
_entity.type
_entity.pdbx_description
1 polymer ?
#
loop_
_entity_poly.entity_id
_entity_poly.type
_entity_poly.pdbx_seq_one_letter_code
_entity_poly.pdbx_strand_id
1 'polypeptide(L)'
;MRRCGPTPALTIFVAYAPTSSYEEEVVEAFYTDLEKFYREDHAFYKVIIGDFNAKVGPRRTPEELHIGTHGLQWEDQGERLSEFIITTEIIHGYSQFQKPSSLRWTWESPGRGYRNEIDHIIVNKGFCLTDVAVVPKFHTRSPPPWPPSSEREIPELSSTGISSLR
;
A
#
# COMPACT_ATOMS: atom_id res chain seq x y z
N MET A 1 36.92 -9.59 26.95
CA MET A 1 35.65 -10.19 26.50
C MET A 1 34.78 -9.08 25.93
N ARG A 2 34.48 -9.10 24.62
CA ARG A 2 33.49 -8.19 24.05
C ARG A 2 32.11 -8.65 24.54
N ARG A 3 31.42 -7.83 25.33
CA ARG A 3 30.01 -8.08 25.64
C ARG A 3 29.27 -7.96 24.30
N CYS A 4 28.79 -9.08 23.77
CA CYS A 4 27.84 -9.06 22.67
C CYS A 4 26.57 -8.43 23.25
N GLY A 5 26.29 -7.18 22.91
CA GLY A 5 24.99 -6.59 23.21
C GLY A 5 23.88 -7.44 22.58
N PRO A 6 22.63 -7.31 23.05
CA PRO A 6 21.51 -7.99 22.43
C PRO A 6 21.48 -7.66 20.93
N THR A 7 21.33 -8.69 20.09
CA THR A 7 21.21 -8.53 18.64
C THR A 7 20.02 -7.61 18.35
N PRO A 8 20.18 -6.55 17.54
CA PRO A 8 19.06 -5.68 17.18
C PRO A 8 17.94 -6.51 16.54
N ALA A 9 16.75 -6.48 17.15
CA ALA A 9 15.56 -7.13 16.61
C ALA A 9 14.87 -6.25 15.57
N LEU A 10 14.20 -6.90 14.60
CA LEU A 10 13.37 -6.27 13.58
C LEU A 10 11.93 -6.78 13.71
N THR A 11 10.97 -5.87 13.85
CA THR A 11 9.53 -6.16 13.75
C THR A 11 8.98 -5.56 12.45
N ILE A 12 8.15 -6.32 11.75
CA ILE A 12 7.44 -5.87 10.55
C ILE A 12 5.94 -5.94 10.82
N PHE A 13 5.27 -4.80 10.67
CA PHE A 13 3.82 -4.68 10.70
C PHE A 13 3.30 -4.64 9.27
N VAL A 14 2.29 -5.46 8.97
CA VAL A 14 1.59 -5.43 7.68
C VAL A 14 0.21 -4.83 7.91
N ALA A 15 -0.08 -3.72 7.23
CA ALA A 15 -1.31 -2.97 7.40
C ALA A 15 -2.16 -3.01 6.12
N TYR A 16 -3.48 -2.95 6.29
CA TYR A 16 -4.43 -2.74 5.21
C TYR A 16 -5.46 -1.72 5.68
N ALA A 17 -5.31 -0.47 5.23
CA ALA A 17 -6.16 0.61 5.71
C ALA A 17 -7.54 0.58 5.03
N PRO A 18 -8.60 1.00 5.74
CA PRO A 18 -9.90 1.20 5.12
C PRO A 18 -9.84 2.16 3.94
N THR A 19 -10.70 1.94 2.94
CA THR A 19 -10.89 2.89 1.83
C THR A 19 -11.68 4.10 2.30
N SER A 20 -11.67 5.20 1.53
CA SER A 20 -12.46 6.41 1.79
C SER A 20 -13.98 6.23 1.78
N SER A 21 -14.47 5.02 1.49
CA SER A 21 -15.88 4.65 1.54
C SER A 21 -16.34 4.15 2.91
N TYR A 22 -15.41 3.93 3.85
CA TYR A 22 -15.74 3.54 5.23
C TYR A 22 -16.08 4.77 6.06
N GLU A 23 -16.86 4.56 7.13
CA GLU A 23 -17.19 5.59 8.12
C GLU A 23 -15.93 6.09 8.83
N GLU A 24 -15.91 7.36 9.23
CA GLU A 24 -14.74 8.01 9.83
C GLU A 24 -14.31 7.29 11.12
N GLU A 25 -15.25 6.81 11.93
CA GLU A 25 -14.95 6.09 13.17
C GLU A 25 -14.15 4.80 12.91
N VAL A 26 -14.37 4.14 11.77
CA VAL A 26 -13.62 2.93 11.39
C VAL A 26 -12.20 3.29 10.98
N VAL A 27 -12.03 4.41 10.27
CA VAL A 27 -10.71 4.93 9.87
C VAL A 27 -9.92 5.36 11.10
N GLU A 28 -10.54 6.09 12.03
CA GLU A 28 -9.91 6.54 13.27
C GLU A 28 -9.52 5.35 14.18
N ALA A 29 -10.39 4.34 14.30
CA ALA A 29 -10.07 3.12 15.03
C ALA A 29 -8.86 2.40 14.45
N PHE A 30 -8.76 2.31 13.11
CA PHE A 30 -7.62 1.69 12.44
C PHE A 30 -6.28 2.37 12.79
N TYR A 31 -6.21 3.71 12.68
CA TYR A 31 -4.97 4.43 13.00
C TYR A 31 -4.65 4.38 14.50
N THR A 32 -5.66 4.41 15.36
CA THR A 32 -5.49 4.28 16.82
C THR A 32 -4.89 2.92 17.18
N ASP A 33 -5.43 1.84 16.61
CA ASP A 33 -4.94 0.48 16.86
C ASP A 33 -3.52 0.28 16.29
N LEU A 34 -3.26 0.80 15.08
CA LEU A 34 -1.92 0.74 14.48
C LEU A 34 -0.88 1.47 15.32
N GLU A 35 -1.19 2.67 15.82
CA GLU A 35 -0.33 3.45 16.72
C GLU A 35 -0.04 2.70 18.02
N LYS A 36 -1.07 2.08 18.60
CA LYS A 36 -0.93 1.25 19.79
C LYS A 36 0.02 0.08 19.55
N PHE A 37 -0.20 -0.74 18.52
CA PHE A 37 0.67 -1.87 18.19
C PHE A 37 2.11 -1.43 17.93
N TYR A 38 2.27 -0.32 17.22
CA TYR A 38 3.60 0.24 16.93
C TYR A 38 4.34 0.70 18.19
N ARG A 39 3.64 1.28 19.17
CA ARG A 39 4.24 1.77 20.43
C ARG A 39 4.51 0.67 21.45
N GLU A 40 3.67 -0.37 21.51
CA GLU A 40 3.84 -1.51 22.40
C GLU A 40 5.06 -2.38 22.01
N ASP A 41 5.45 -2.40 20.73
CA ASP A 41 6.64 -3.11 20.28
C ASP A 41 7.95 -2.40 20.64
N HIS A 42 8.90 -3.21 21.12
CA HIS A 42 10.20 -2.79 21.62
C HIS A 42 11.37 -3.21 20.72
N ALA A 43 11.10 -3.64 19.48
CA ALA A 43 12.16 -3.97 18.54
C ALA A 43 12.99 -2.73 18.18
N PHE A 44 14.27 -2.97 17.91
CA PHE A 44 15.19 -1.88 17.57
C PHE A 44 14.85 -1.28 16.19
N TYR A 45 14.55 -2.15 15.23
CA TYR A 45 14.06 -1.77 13.91
C TYR A 45 12.57 -2.12 13.81
N LYS A 46 11.79 -1.16 13.32
CA LYS A 46 10.35 -1.34 13.07
C LYS A 46 10.04 -0.84 11.67
N VAL A 47 9.31 -1.67 10.92
CA VAL A 47 8.85 -1.35 9.57
C VAL A 47 7.35 -1.57 9.50
N ILE A 48 6.62 -0.60 8.99
CA ILE A 48 5.22 -0.74 8.64
C ILE A 48 5.17 -0.79 7.11
N ILE A 49 4.57 -1.85 6.57
CA ILE A 49 4.32 -2.01 5.13
C ILE A 49 2.84 -2.26 4.90
N GLY A 50 2.31 -1.84 3.77
CA GLY A 50 0.93 -2.17 3.45
C GLY A 50 0.27 -1.23 2.46
N ASP A 51 -0.95 -1.61 2.08
CA ASP A 51 -1.85 -0.77 1.30
C ASP A 51 -2.63 0.14 2.26
N PHE A 52 -2.36 1.44 2.20
CA PHE A 52 -3.03 2.44 3.01
C PHE A 52 -4.16 3.16 2.28
N ASN A 53 -4.44 2.83 1.02
CA ASN A 53 -5.44 3.54 0.22
C ASN A 53 -5.27 5.09 0.22
N ALA A 54 -4.03 5.56 0.44
CA ALA A 54 -3.72 6.95 0.71
C ALA A 54 -2.54 7.42 -0.15
N LYS A 55 -2.57 8.68 -0.60
CA LYS A 55 -1.43 9.31 -1.29
C LYS A 55 -0.80 10.37 -0.42
N VAL A 56 0.47 10.20 -0.10
CA VAL A 56 1.22 11.14 0.71
C VAL A 56 1.77 12.26 -0.17
N GLY A 57 1.42 13.49 0.17
CA GLY A 57 1.95 14.67 -0.49
C GLY A 57 3.38 15.00 -0.05
N PRO A 58 4.04 15.97 -0.71
CA PRO A 58 5.32 16.47 -0.22
C PRO A 58 5.15 17.18 1.13
N ARG A 59 6.20 17.15 1.96
CA ARG A 59 6.23 17.85 3.25
C ARG A 59 5.76 19.30 3.14
N ARG A 60 5.06 19.78 4.17
CA ARG A 60 4.46 21.12 4.21
C ARG A 60 5.41 22.17 4.77
N THR A 61 6.24 21.77 5.73
CA THR A 61 7.19 22.69 6.36
C THR A 61 8.60 22.10 6.37
N PRO A 62 9.65 22.94 6.44
CA PRO A 62 11.03 22.46 6.54
C PRO A 62 11.31 21.61 7.79
N GLU A 63 10.56 21.82 8.87
CA GLU A 63 10.68 21.11 10.16
C GLU A 63 10.11 19.68 10.09
N GLU A 64 9.24 19.41 9.13
CA GLU A 64 8.69 18.08 8.87
C GLU A 64 9.75 17.20 8.17
N LEU A 65 10.54 16.50 8.97
CA LEU A 65 11.62 15.62 8.47
C LEU A 65 11.14 14.20 8.14
N HIS A 66 10.00 13.82 8.70
CA HIS A 66 9.41 12.48 8.61
C HIS A 66 8.80 12.18 7.23
N ILE A 67 8.24 13.22 6.61
CA ILE A 67 7.80 13.22 5.21
C ILE A 67 8.86 13.93 4.38
N GLY A 68 9.26 13.34 3.26
CA GLY A 68 10.20 13.96 2.33
C GLY A 68 9.52 14.89 1.32
N THR A 69 10.32 15.55 0.50
CA THR A 69 9.87 16.54 -0.50
C THR A 69 9.31 15.90 -1.76
N HIS A 70 9.38 14.58 -1.89
CA HIS A 70 9.07 13.87 -3.13
C HIS A 70 7.72 13.15 -3.10
N GLY A 71 6.75 13.54 -2.28
CA GLY A 71 5.37 13.01 -2.40
C GLY A 71 4.71 13.33 -3.75
N LEU A 72 3.54 12.74 -4.03
CA LEU A 72 2.79 12.97 -5.28
C LEU A 72 1.88 14.19 -5.18
N GLN A 73 0.76 14.01 -4.49
CA GLN A 73 -0.33 14.96 -4.34
C GLN A 73 -1.01 14.68 -2.99
N TRP A 74 -1.54 15.73 -2.38
CA TRP A 74 -2.29 15.63 -1.14
C TRP A 74 -3.73 15.20 -1.42
N GLU A 75 -4.20 14.22 -0.67
CA GLU A 75 -5.60 13.74 -0.62
C GLU A 75 -5.99 13.55 0.86
N ASP A 76 -7.28 13.54 1.19
CA ASP A 76 -7.77 13.48 2.59
C ASP A 76 -7.26 12.24 3.33
N GLN A 77 -7.25 11.06 2.68
CA GLN A 77 -6.66 9.84 3.26
C GLN A 77 -5.14 9.96 3.45
N GLY A 78 -4.48 10.74 2.59
CA GLY A 78 -3.07 11.11 2.72
C GLY A 78 -2.79 11.97 3.94
N GLU A 79 -3.75 12.80 4.37
CA GLU A 79 -3.67 13.58 5.60
C GLU A 79 -3.54 12.69 6.82
N ARG A 80 -4.47 11.74 6.97
CA ARG A 80 -4.50 10.83 8.11
C ARG A 80 -3.21 10.02 8.22
N LEU A 81 -2.71 9.50 7.08
CA LEU A 81 -1.43 8.80 7.06
C LEU A 81 -0.27 9.72 7.42
N SER A 82 -0.26 10.97 6.94
CA SER A 82 0.80 11.93 7.25
C SER A 82 0.80 12.32 8.73
N GLU A 83 -0.38 12.58 9.31
CA GLU A 83 -0.57 12.83 10.75
C GLU A 83 -0.03 11.67 11.57
N PHE A 84 -0.39 10.43 11.22
CA PHE A 84 0.13 9.23 11.87
C PHE A 84 1.66 9.18 11.82
N ILE A 85 2.26 9.44 10.66
CA ILE A 85 3.71 9.38 10.46
C ILE A 85 4.43 10.46 11.27
N ILE A 86 3.90 11.68 11.28
CA ILE A 86 4.47 12.81 12.04
C ILE A 86 4.35 12.59 13.54
N THR A 87 3.17 12.18 14.03
CA THR A 87 2.90 12.00 15.46
C THR A 87 3.67 10.83 16.09
N THR A 88 4.01 9.82 15.28
CA THR A 88 4.81 8.67 15.73
C THR A 88 6.31 8.82 15.45
N GLU A 89 6.72 9.95 14.87
CA GLU A 89 8.11 10.26 14.51
C GLU A 89 8.77 9.17 13.65
N ILE A 90 7.99 8.55 12.77
CA ILE A 90 8.46 7.55 11.80
C ILE A 90 8.66 8.19 10.44
N ILE A 91 9.36 7.51 9.54
CA ILE A 91 9.81 8.08 8.28
C ILE A 91 9.05 7.41 7.14
N HIS A 92 8.34 8.23 6.37
CA HIS A 92 7.69 7.78 5.15
C HIS A 92 8.74 7.48 4.08
N GLY A 93 8.94 6.22 3.72
CA GLY A 93 10.06 5.81 2.89
C GLY A 93 10.01 6.37 1.47
N TYR A 94 8.84 6.36 0.82
CA TYR A 94 8.75 6.73 -0.59
C TYR A 94 9.04 8.22 -0.83
N SER A 95 8.56 9.10 0.04
CA SER A 95 8.72 10.55 -0.14
C SER A 95 10.14 11.05 0.15
N GLN A 96 11.01 10.24 0.77
CA GLN A 96 12.42 10.58 1.00
C GLN A 96 13.27 10.59 -0.29
N PHE A 97 12.84 9.88 -1.33
CA PHE A 97 13.66 9.66 -2.51
C PHE A 97 13.01 10.22 -3.77
N GLN A 98 13.81 10.88 -4.60
CA GLN A 98 13.36 11.30 -5.93
C GLN A 98 13.27 10.07 -6.84
N LYS A 99 12.10 9.87 -7.45
CA LYS A 99 11.82 8.69 -8.29
C LYS A 99 11.25 9.10 -9.64
N PRO A 100 11.58 8.38 -10.73
CA PRO A 100 10.87 8.54 -12.00
C PRO A 100 9.38 8.28 -11.80
N SER A 101 8.53 9.07 -12.46
CA SER A 101 7.07 8.96 -12.35
C SER A 101 6.55 7.57 -12.76
N SER A 102 7.24 6.88 -13.68
CA SER A 102 6.90 5.53 -14.13
C SER A 102 7.08 4.45 -13.06
N LEU A 103 7.91 4.69 -12.04
CA LEU A 103 8.24 3.73 -10.98
C LEU A 103 7.60 4.09 -9.65
N ARG A 104 6.65 5.03 -9.64
CA ARG A 104 6.13 5.64 -8.43
C ARG A 104 4.82 5.05 -7.93
N TRP A 105 3.98 4.60 -8.85
CA TRP A 105 2.69 4.01 -8.52
C TRP A 105 2.87 2.52 -8.20
N THR A 106 2.12 2.05 -7.23
CA THR A 106 2.10 0.64 -6.79
C THR A 106 0.86 -0.09 -7.32
N TRP A 107 -0.17 0.68 -7.70
CA TRP A 107 -1.43 0.18 -8.23
C TRP A 107 -1.81 0.83 -9.56
N GLU A 108 -2.42 0.05 -10.45
CA GLU A 108 -2.90 0.47 -11.78
C GLU A 108 -4.32 -0.07 -12.00
N SER A 109 -5.24 0.79 -12.43
CA SER A 109 -6.64 0.42 -12.61
C SER A 109 -6.83 -0.62 -13.71
N PRO A 110 -7.89 -1.45 -13.64
CA PRO A 110 -8.36 -2.21 -14.79
C PRO A 110 -8.61 -1.23 -15.96
N GLY A 111 -7.95 -1.44 -17.10
CA GLY A 111 -7.99 -0.51 -18.24
C GLY A 111 -6.84 0.50 -18.32
N ARG A 112 -5.90 0.53 -17.35
CA ARG A 112 -4.65 1.32 -17.38
C ARG A 112 -4.82 2.84 -17.49
N GLY A 113 -6.01 3.36 -17.14
CA GLY A 113 -6.29 4.80 -17.16
C GLY A 113 -5.80 5.53 -15.92
N TYR A 114 -5.75 4.85 -14.76
CA TYR A 114 -5.38 5.44 -13.48
C TYR A 114 -4.26 4.66 -12.80
N ARG A 115 -3.41 5.40 -12.09
CA ARG A 115 -2.25 4.87 -11.35
C ARG A 115 -2.17 5.58 -10.00
N ASN A 116 -2.00 4.82 -8.93
CA ASN A 116 -1.96 5.33 -7.56
C ASN A 116 -0.76 4.77 -6.80
N GLU A 117 -0.20 5.57 -5.90
CA GLU A 117 0.79 5.19 -4.89
C GLU A 117 0.02 4.96 -3.58
N ILE A 118 -0.40 3.72 -3.33
CA ILE A 118 -1.23 3.35 -2.16
C ILE A 118 -0.53 2.35 -1.25
N ASP A 119 0.50 1.66 -1.75
CA ASP A 119 1.33 0.78 -0.94
C ASP A 119 2.55 1.54 -0.42
N HIS A 120 2.71 1.57 0.91
CA HIS A 120 3.73 2.38 1.57
C HIS A 120 4.68 1.53 2.40
N ILE A 121 5.92 2.02 2.51
CA ILE A 121 6.94 1.50 3.42
C ILE A 121 7.30 2.63 4.37
N ILE A 122 7.18 2.38 5.67
CA ILE A 122 7.40 3.37 6.72
C ILE A 122 8.35 2.77 7.76
N VAL A 123 9.36 3.52 8.18
CA VAL A 123 10.45 3.00 9.05
C VAL A 123 10.68 3.88 10.27
N ASN A 124 11.06 3.29 11.40
CA ASN A 124 11.33 4.06 12.63
C ASN A 124 12.71 4.75 12.66
N LYS A 125 13.64 4.37 11.78
CA LYS A 125 15.03 4.85 11.80
C LYS A 125 15.54 5.10 10.39
N GLY A 126 15.75 6.38 10.06
CA GLY A 126 16.07 6.82 8.70
C GLY A 126 17.35 6.23 8.13
N PHE A 127 18.36 6.00 8.98
CA PHE A 127 19.63 5.41 8.55
C PHE A 127 19.51 3.94 8.09
N CYS A 128 18.37 3.29 8.32
CA CYS A 128 18.12 1.91 7.90
C CYS A 128 17.56 1.82 6.49
N LEU A 129 17.09 2.94 5.93
CA LEU A 129 16.43 3.00 4.64
C LEU A 129 17.34 3.72 3.65
N THR A 130 17.91 2.97 2.72
CA THR A 130 18.80 3.51 1.68
C THR A 130 18.06 3.80 0.38
N ASP A 131 16.99 3.07 0.11
CA ASP A 131 16.12 3.29 -1.05
C ASP A 131 14.76 2.60 -0.90
N VAL A 132 13.75 3.07 -1.64
CA VAL A 132 12.47 2.39 -1.89
C VAL A 132 12.18 2.40 -3.38
N ALA A 133 11.81 1.27 -3.96
CA ALA A 133 11.55 1.17 -5.40
C ALA A 133 10.37 0.23 -5.71
N VAL A 134 9.55 0.62 -6.68
CA VAL A 134 8.55 -0.27 -7.29
C VAL A 134 9.21 -1.02 -8.45
N VAL A 135 9.04 -2.34 -8.46
CA VAL A 135 9.51 -3.19 -9.55
C VAL A 135 8.49 -3.15 -10.70
N PRO A 136 8.89 -2.82 -11.94
CA PRO A 136 8.00 -2.85 -13.09
C PRO A 136 7.39 -4.23 -13.31
N LYS A 137 6.17 -4.27 -13.85
CA LYS A 137 5.56 -5.52 -14.34
C LYS A 137 6.50 -6.18 -15.36
N PHE A 138 6.99 -7.37 -15.05
CA PHE A 138 7.66 -8.23 -16.02
C PHE A 138 6.62 -8.99 -16.83
N HIS A 139 6.71 -8.90 -18.16
CA HIS A 139 5.91 -9.75 -19.05
C HIS A 139 6.45 -11.18 -18.97
N THR A 140 5.93 -11.99 -18.06
CA THR A 140 6.04 -13.44 -18.19
C THR A 140 5.21 -13.83 -19.41
N ARG A 141 5.87 -14.29 -20.48
CA ARG A 141 5.19 -14.88 -21.66
C ARG A 141 4.58 -16.22 -21.27
N SER A 142 3.63 -16.22 -20.35
CA SER A 142 2.76 -17.37 -20.11
C SER A 142 1.57 -17.21 -21.05
N PRO A 143 1.32 -18.16 -21.98
CA PRO A 143 0.09 -18.11 -22.76
C PRO A 143 -1.12 -18.13 -21.80
N PRO A 144 -2.21 -17.42 -22.13
CA PRO A 144 -3.39 -17.37 -21.27
C PRO A 144 -3.94 -18.79 -21.03
N PRO A 145 -4.46 -19.09 -19.83
CA PRO A 145 -4.99 -20.41 -19.49
C PRO A 145 -6.30 -20.77 -20.21
N TRP A 146 -6.82 -19.88 -21.06
CA TRP A 146 -8.06 -20.05 -21.79
C TRP A 146 -7.83 -19.85 -23.29
N PRO A 147 -8.48 -20.65 -24.16
CA PRO A 147 -8.43 -20.42 -25.59
C PRO A 147 -9.06 -19.07 -25.98
N PRO A 148 -8.68 -18.47 -27.13
CA PRO A 148 -9.22 -17.21 -27.59
C PRO A 148 -10.76 -17.23 -27.66
N SER A 149 -11.37 -16.10 -27.32
CA SER A 149 -12.82 -15.91 -27.24
C SER A 149 -13.61 -16.23 -28.52
N SER A 150 -12.94 -16.47 -29.64
CA SER A 150 -13.54 -16.94 -30.90
C SER A 150 -14.01 -18.40 -30.87
N GLU A 151 -13.62 -19.20 -29.86
CA GLU A 151 -13.99 -20.63 -29.75
C GLU A 151 -15.10 -20.91 -28.72
N ARG A 152 -15.73 -19.87 -28.15
CA ARG A 152 -16.87 -20.05 -27.25
C ARG A 152 -18.18 -20.09 -28.06
N GLU A 153 -18.55 -21.27 -28.55
CA GLU A 153 -19.91 -21.52 -29.02
C GLU A 153 -20.88 -21.36 -27.84
N ILE A 154 -21.89 -20.49 -28.02
CA ILE A 154 -23.04 -20.36 -27.11
C ILE A 154 -24.03 -21.45 -27.52
N PRO A 155 -24.44 -22.39 -26.66
CA PRO A 155 -25.46 -23.36 -27.04
C PRO A 155 -26.81 -22.65 -27.17
N GLU A 156 -27.42 -22.74 -28.35
CA GLU A 156 -28.81 -22.31 -28.58
C GLU A 156 -29.76 -23.14 -27.68
N LEU A 157 -30.58 -22.46 -26.87
CA LEU A 157 -31.67 -23.07 -26.13
C LEU A 157 -32.80 -23.43 -27.12
N SER A 158 -32.90 -24.71 -27.51
CA SER A 158 -34.04 -25.22 -28.27
C SER A 158 -35.30 -25.20 -27.41
N SER A 159 -36.27 -24.37 -27.78
CA SER A 159 -37.62 -24.37 -27.21
C SER A 159 -38.42 -25.57 -27.73
N THR A 160 -38.51 -26.65 -26.96
CA THR A 160 -39.51 -27.69 -27.20
C THR A 160 -39.80 -28.49 -25.94
N GLY A 161 -41.08 -28.49 -25.52
CA GLY A 161 -41.69 -29.60 -24.80
C GLY A 161 -41.83 -29.45 -23.28
N ILE A 162 -42.91 -28.80 -22.83
CA ILE A 162 -43.62 -29.25 -21.63
C ILE A 162 -45.08 -29.45 -22.02
N SER A 163 -45.45 -30.70 -22.31
CA SER A 163 -46.83 -31.17 -22.27
C SER A 163 -46.97 -32.23 -21.18
N SER A 164 -47.94 -32.01 -20.30
CA SER A 164 -48.63 -32.98 -19.44
C SER A 164 -47.84 -33.68 -18.33
N LEU A 165 -48.30 -33.49 -17.08
CA LEU A 165 -48.87 -34.58 -16.27
C LEU A 165 -49.53 -34.04 -14.98
N ARG A 166 -50.85 -34.33 -14.91
CA ARG A 166 -51.78 -34.35 -13.77
C ARG A 166 -52.32 -33.04 -13.21
#